data_AF-A0A0C3SFT9-F1
#
_entry.id   AF-A0A0C3SFT9-F1
#
_cell.length_a   1.000
_cell.length_b   1.000
_cell.length_c   1.000
_cell.angle_alpha   90.00
_cell.angle_beta   90.00
_cell.angle_gamma   90.00
#
_symmetry.space_group_name_H-M   'P 1'
#
loop_
_entity.id
_entity.type
_entity.pdbx_description
1 polymer ?
#
loop_
_entity_poly.entity_id
_entity_poly.type
_entity_poly.pdbx_seq_one_letter_code
_entity_poly.pdbx_strand_id
1 'polypeptide(L)'
;MCYVHGSIDQATGTCRMCKVFKPSGRCPHVTEVCRNRQLHPRIDVVYLKNAEVQTFSGCGFCKWARSNPQSKLNGYQNPGWPGCCRPPSVQEQRLIPAADWPAVTVVHHVPIPPDIKAILE
;
A
#
# COMPACT_ATOMS: atom_id res chain seq x y z
N MET A 1 1.05 2.90 6.93
CA MET A 1 0.77 3.18 5.53
C MET A 1 -0.70 2.87 5.26
N CYS A 2 -1.37 3.73 4.49
CA CYS A 2 -2.80 3.67 4.19
C CYS A 2 -3.71 3.64 5.42
N TYR A 3 -3.31 4.29 6.51
CA TYR A 3 -4.19 4.52 7.66
C TYR A 3 -4.60 5.99 7.72
N VAL A 4 -5.75 6.23 8.34
CA VAL A 4 -6.29 7.58 8.56
C VAL A 4 -5.37 8.32 9.53
N HIS A 5 -5.03 9.57 9.21
CA HIS A 5 -4.24 10.42 10.07
C HIS A 5 -4.97 10.65 11.40
N GLY A 6 -4.29 10.38 12.51
CA GLY A 6 -4.84 10.40 13.86
C GLY A 6 -5.55 9.12 14.28
N SER A 7 -5.56 8.06 13.46
CA SER A 7 -6.14 6.78 13.87
C SER A 7 -5.24 6.01 14.85
N ILE A 8 -5.82 5.03 15.54
CA ILE A 8 -5.09 4.11 16.42
C ILE A 8 -3.99 3.39 15.65
N ASP A 9 -4.23 3.01 14.38
CA ASP A 9 -3.24 2.36 13.52
C ASP A 9 -1.99 3.22 13.29
N GLN A 10 -2.11 4.55 13.35
CA GLN A 10 -0.96 5.43 13.28
C GLN A 10 -0.10 5.35 14.55
N ALA A 11 -0.74 5.24 15.72
CA ALA A 11 -0.06 5.23 17.02
C ALA A 11 0.55 3.85 17.35
N THR A 12 -0.10 2.76 16.95
CA THR A 12 0.30 1.39 17.28
C THR A 12 0.95 0.64 16.11
N GLY A 13 0.85 1.17 14.90
CA GLY A 13 1.29 0.49 13.69
C GLY A 13 2.81 0.40 13.58
N THR A 14 3.35 -0.82 13.64
CA THR A 14 4.74 -1.08 13.22
C THR A 14 4.91 -0.72 11.74
N CYS A 15 6.04 -0.12 11.38
CA CYS A 15 6.36 0.15 9.98
C CYS A 15 6.28 -1.13 9.15
N ARG A 16 5.41 -1.13 8.13
CA ARG A 16 5.17 -2.30 7.26
C ARG A 16 6.42 -2.71 6.51
N MET A 17 7.28 -1.76 6.12
CA MET A 17 8.54 -2.07 5.45
C MET A 17 9.60 -2.59 6.41
N CYS A 18 9.69 -2.11 7.65
CA CYS A 18 10.59 -2.70 8.65
C CYS A 18 10.24 -4.16 9.01
N LYS A 19 8.98 -4.58 8.80
CA LYS A 19 8.60 -5.99 8.95
C LYS A 19 9.21 -6.88 7.87
N VAL A 20 9.42 -6.32 6.67
CA VAL A 20 9.98 -7.03 5.50
C VAL A 20 11.51 -6.88 5.49
N PHE A 21 12.00 -5.65 5.57
CA PHE A 21 13.40 -5.26 5.56
C PHE A 21 13.79 -4.77 6.96
N LYS A 22 14.31 -5.68 7.79
CA LYS A 22 14.66 -5.35 9.18
C LYS A 22 15.81 -4.34 9.20
N PRO A 23 15.62 -3.13 9.78
CA PRO A 23 16.72 -2.19 9.93
C PRO A 23 17.65 -2.63 11.07
N SER A 24 18.92 -2.22 11.01
CA SER A 24 19.88 -2.41 12.09
C SER A 24 19.67 -1.46 13.29
N GLY A 25 18.73 -0.51 13.19
CA GLY A 25 18.48 0.51 14.21
C GLY A 25 17.05 1.05 14.15
N ARG A 26 16.89 2.38 14.27
CA ARG A 26 15.57 3.03 14.15
C ARG A 26 15.00 2.85 12.74
N CYS A 27 13.66 2.88 12.64
CA CYS A 27 12.96 2.83 11.37
C CYS A 27 13.43 3.96 10.43
N PRO A 28 14.01 3.65 9.26
CA PRO A 28 14.49 4.65 8.31
C PRO A 28 13.38 5.23 7.42
N HIS A 29 12.17 4.66 7.49
CA HIS A 29 11.07 5.06 6.62
C HIS A 29 10.40 6.35 7.09
N VAL A 30 10.31 7.30 6.17
CA VAL A 30 9.69 8.60 6.35
C VAL A 30 8.22 8.51 5.95
N THR A 31 7.35 8.93 6.87
CA THR A 31 5.91 9.05 6.62
C THR A 31 5.53 10.48 6.25
N GLU A 32 4.47 10.62 5.46
CA GLU A 32 3.80 11.89 5.21
C GLU A 32 2.29 11.72 5.18
N VAL A 33 1.56 12.82 5.36
CA VAL A 33 0.11 12.89 5.27
C VAL A 33 -0.33 13.40 3.90
N CYS A 34 -1.06 12.58 3.16
CA CYS A 34 -1.74 12.98 1.94
C CYS A 34 -3.11 13.58 2.29
N ARG A 35 -3.40 14.77 1.75
CA ARG A 35 -4.65 15.52 1.96
C ARG A 35 -5.41 15.78 0.66
N ASN A 36 -5.24 14.94 -0.37
CA ASN A 36 -5.88 15.13 -1.66
C ASN A 36 -7.39 14.85 -1.57
N ARG A 37 -8.17 15.88 -1.27
CA ARG A 37 -9.63 15.81 -1.09
C ARG A 37 -10.38 15.45 -2.37
N GLN A 38 -9.77 15.63 -3.55
CA GLN A 38 -10.40 15.21 -4.80
C GLN A 38 -10.43 13.68 -4.93
N LEU A 39 -9.35 12.99 -4.50
CA LEU A 39 -9.21 11.54 -4.68
C LEU A 39 -9.63 10.73 -3.45
N HIS A 40 -9.58 11.32 -2.26
CA HIS A 40 -10.05 10.73 -1.01
C HIS A 40 -10.64 11.82 -0.06
N PRO A 41 -11.88 12.29 -0.32
CA PRO A 41 -12.46 13.48 0.31
C PRO A 41 -12.63 13.42 1.84
N ARG A 42 -12.80 12.23 2.42
CA ARG A 42 -13.17 12.07 3.85
C ARG A 42 -12.01 11.84 4.81
N ILE A 43 -10.83 11.53 4.28
CA ILE A 43 -9.72 11.05 5.10
C ILE A 43 -8.42 11.72 4.67
N ASP A 44 -7.61 12.06 5.65
CA ASP A 44 -6.19 12.32 5.44
C ASP A 44 -5.45 11.01 5.65
N VAL A 45 -4.56 10.65 4.73
CA VAL A 45 -3.97 9.31 4.70
C VAL A 45 -2.47 9.40 4.91
N VAL A 46 -1.95 8.62 5.86
CA VAL A 46 -0.51 8.53 6.07
C VAL A 46 0.09 7.47 5.15
N TYR A 47 1.18 7.83 4.49
CA TYR A 47 1.88 6.96 3.54
C TYR A 47 3.40 7.05 3.70
N LEU A 48 4.13 6.10 3.10
CA LEU A 48 5.60 6.09 3.10
C LEU A 48 6.14 6.80 1.85
N LYS A 49 7.09 7.72 2.03
CA LYS A 49 7.74 8.42 0.90
C LYS A 49 8.90 7.63 0.29
N ASN A 50 9.59 6.83 1.10
CA ASN A 50 10.83 6.15 0.75
C ASN A 50 10.77 4.63 1.01
N ALA A 51 9.63 4.00 0.76
CA ALA A 51 9.56 2.53 0.82
C ALA A 51 10.44 1.92 -0.28
N GLU A 52 11.13 0.82 0.05
CA GLU A 52 11.96 0.03 -0.87
C GLU A 52 11.12 -0.59 -1.99
N VAL A 53 9.84 -0.83 -1.71
CA VAL A 53 8.91 -1.54 -2.59
C VAL A 53 7.89 -0.56 -3.16
N GLN A 54 7.78 -0.52 -4.48
CA GLN A 54 6.97 0.47 -5.20
C GLN A 54 5.49 0.40 -4.80
N THR A 55 4.94 -0.80 -4.60
CA THR A 55 3.57 -1.01 -4.10
C THR A 55 3.29 -0.27 -2.79
N PHE A 56 4.29 -0.19 -1.90
CA PHE A 56 4.20 0.47 -0.59
C PHE A 56 4.64 1.94 -0.59
N SER A 57 5.18 2.43 -1.70
CA SER A 57 5.60 3.83 -1.83
C SER A 57 4.45 4.73 -2.31
N GLY A 58 4.28 5.87 -1.66
CA GLY A 58 3.26 6.86 -1.98
C GLY A 58 1.87 6.58 -1.39
N CYS A 59 0.95 7.55 -1.54
CA CYS A 59 -0.44 7.40 -1.09
C CYS A 59 -1.18 6.36 -1.93
N GLY A 60 -1.60 5.25 -1.31
CA GLY A 60 -2.30 4.17 -1.99
C GLY A 60 -3.68 4.57 -2.55
N PHE A 61 -4.37 5.53 -1.93
CA PHE A 61 -5.64 6.05 -2.47
C PHE A 61 -5.43 6.88 -3.74
N CYS A 62 -4.40 7.73 -3.76
CA CYS A 62 -4.02 8.47 -4.97
C CYS A 62 -3.51 7.54 -6.08
N LYS A 63 -2.78 6.47 -5.71
CA LYS A 63 -2.33 5.45 -6.66
C LYS A 63 -3.53 4.75 -7.32
N TRP A 64 -4.50 4.29 -6.52
CA TRP A 64 -5.72 3.67 -7.03
C TRP A 64 -6.48 4.58 -8.01
N ALA A 65 -6.72 5.83 -7.61
CA ALA A 65 -7.51 6.74 -8.43
C ALA A 65 -6.83 7.10 -9.76
N ARG A 66 -5.49 7.17 -9.79
CA ARG A 66 -4.74 7.38 -11.04
C ARG A 66 -4.79 6.18 -11.98
N SER A 67 -4.79 4.95 -11.47
CA SER A 67 -4.88 3.75 -12.30
C SER A 67 -6.29 3.44 -12.76
N ASN A 68 -7.32 4.02 -12.13
CA ASN A 68 -8.72 3.75 -12.45
C ASN A 68 -9.53 5.03 -12.71
N PRO A 69 -9.07 5.98 -13.54
CA PRO A 69 -9.56 7.37 -13.58
C PRO A 69 -11.07 7.53 -13.85
N GLN A 70 -11.71 6.57 -14.53
CA GLN A 70 -13.13 6.59 -14.86
C GLN A 70 -14.02 5.82 -13.86
N SER A 71 -13.44 5.23 -12.81
CA SER A 71 -14.18 4.42 -11.87
C SER A 71 -14.99 5.28 -10.90
N LYS A 72 -16.24 4.88 -10.62
CA LYS A 72 -17.05 5.41 -9.50
C LYS A 72 -16.34 5.24 -8.14
N LEU A 73 -15.31 4.39 -8.09
CA LEU A 73 -14.45 4.17 -6.94
C LEU A 73 -13.38 5.27 -6.77
N ASN A 74 -13.35 6.31 -7.60
CA ASN A 74 -12.46 7.46 -7.39
C ASN A 74 -13.17 8.50 -6.51
N GLY A 75 -12.85 8.53 -5.22
CA GLY A 75 -13.44 9.45 -4.26
C GLY A 75 -14.00 8.70 -3.04
N TYR A 76 -15.30 8.82 -2.81
CA TYR A 76 -15.94 8.29 -1.59
C TYR A 76 -15.82 6.77 -1.42
N GLN A 77 -15.75 6.03 -2.52
CA GLN A 77 -15.65 4.56 -2.52
C GLN A 77 -14.23 4.08 -2.84
N ASN A 78 -13.22 4.95 -2.74
CA ASN A 78 -11.83 4.60 -3.03
C ASN A 78 -11.33 3.55 -2.03
N PRO A 79 -11.07 2.31 -2.46
CA PRO A 79 -10.66 1.24 -1.56
C PRO A 79 -9.15 1.27 -1.26
N GLY A 80 -8.42 2.21 -1.87
CA GLY A 80 -6.96 2.25 -1.84
C GLY A 80 -6.32 1.15 -2.70
N TRP A 81 -5.00 1.27 -2.85
CA TRP A 81 -4.22 0.38 -3.70
C TRP A 81 -4.15 -1.05 -3.14
N PRO A 82 -4.41 -2.08 -3.96
CA PRO A 82 -4.30 -3.49 -3.56
C PRO A 82 -2.84 -3.86 -3.28
N GLY A 83 -2.61 -4.69 -2.26
CA GLY A 83 -1.26 -5.04 -1.77
C GLY A 83 -0.58 -3.95 -0.95
N CYS A 84 -1.21 -2.77 -0.83
CA CYS A 84 -0.70 -1.64 -0.06
C CYS A 84 -1.67 -1.31 1.08
N CYS A 85 -2.86 -0.83 0.73
CA CYS A 85 -3.87 -0.44 1.72
C CYS A 85 -4.63 -1.65 2.27
N ARG A 86 -4.79 -2.68 1.44
CA ARG A 86 -5.59 -3.88 1.71
C ARG A 86 -5.01 -5.08 0.95
N PRO A 87 -5.35 -6.32 1.35
CA PRO A 87 -5.03 -7.49 0.55
C PRO A 87 -5.57 -7.35 -0.89
N PRO A 88 -4.81 -7.77 -1.92
CA PRO A 88 -5.30 -7.79 -3.29
C PRO A 88 -6.38 -8.87 -3.48
N SER A 89 -7.41 -8.57 -4.27
CA SER A 89 -8.28 -9.62 -4.83
C SER A 89 -7.59 -10.34 -6.00
N VAL A 90 -8.13 -11.49 -6.43
CA VAL A 90 -7.59 -12.28 -7.55
C VAL A 90 -7.46 -11.43 -8.82
N GLN A 91 -8.44 -10.58 -9.14
CA GLN A 91 -8.44 -9.76 -10.34
C GLN A 91 -7.46 -8.57 -10.27
N GLU A 92 -7.01 -8.24 -9.06
CA GLU A 92 -6.11 -7.12 -8.79
C GLU A 92 -4.66 -7.55 -8.64
N GLN A 93 -4.38 -8.86 -8.58
CA GLN A 93 -3.03 -9.39 -8.44
C GLN A 93 -2.11 -8.88 -9.56
N ARG A 94 -2.64 -8.78 -10.78
CA ARG A 94 -1.95 -8.22 -11.96
C ARG A 94 -1.55 -6.75 -11.84
N LEU A 95 -2.12 -6.01 -10.88
CA LEU A 95 -1.76 -4.60 -10.64
C LEU A 95 -0.49 -4.47 -9.79
N ILE A 96 -0.04 -5.56 -9.16
CA ILE A 96 1.14 -5.59 -8.29
C ILE A 96 2.32 -6.14 -9.11
N PRO A 97 3.43 -5.39 -9.22
CA PRO A 97 4.65 -5.88 -9.86
C PRO A 97 5.14 -7.18 -9.24
N ALA A 98 5.64 -8.12 -10.07
CA ALA A 98 6.13 -9.42 -9.61
C ALA A 98 7.13 -9.30 -8.44
N ALA A 99 8.09 -8.37 -8.55
CA ALA A 99 9.12 -8.13 -7.54
C ALA A 99 8.59 -7.66 -6.17
N ASP A 100 7.37 -7.10 -6.12
CA ASP A 100 6.79 -6.57 -4.89
C ASP A 100 6.08 -7.66 -4.06
N TRP A 101 5.81 -8.83 -4.64
CA TRP A 101 5.01 -9.89 -4.02
C TRP A 101 5.58 -10.46 -2.73
N PRO A 102 6.89 -10.69 -2.57
CA PRO A 102 7.45 -11.11 -1.29
C PRO A 102 7.06 -10.18 -0.14
N ALA A 103 7.10 -8.85 -0.38
CA ALA A 103 6.70 -7.87 0.62
C ALA A 103 5.18 -7.85 0.86
N VAL A 104 4.38 -7.97 -0.21
CA VAL A 104 2.91 -8.04 -0.10
C VAL A 104 2.48 -9.25 0.73
N THR A 105 3.10 -10.41 0.51
CA THR A 105 2.83 -11.63 1.28
C THR A 105 3.12 -11.45 2.76
N VAL A 106 4.27 -10.87 3.13
CA VAL A 106 4.62 -10.63 4.54
C VAL A 106 3.67 -9.63 5.20
N VAL A 107 3.28 -8.57 4.50
CA VAL A 107 2.47 -7.49 5.09
C VAL A 107 0.99 -7.85 5.19
N HIS A 108 0.45 -8.56 4.20
CA HIS A 108 -0.98 -8.87 4.10
C HIS A 108 -1.32 -10.34 4.38
N HIS A 109 -0.33 -11.19 4.62
CA HIS A 109 -0.50 -12.62 4.87
C HIS A 109 -1.28 -13.33 3.75
N VAL A 110 -0.97 -12.99 2.51
CA VAL A 110 -1.55 -13.61 1.31
C VAL A 110 -0.49 -14.40 0.54
N PRO A 111 -0.83 -15.54 -0.08
CA PRO A 111 0.13 -16.32 -0.86
C PRO A 111 0.54 -15.56 -2.13
N ILE A 112 1.76 -15.83 -2.61
CA ILE A 112 2.22 -15.38 -3.92
C ILE A 112 1.44 -16.19 -4.98
N PRO A 113 0.82 -15.55 -5.98
CA PRO A 113 0.12 -16.24 -7.07
C PRO A 113 1.04 -17.20 -7.84
N PRO A 114 0.57 -18.37 -8.28
CA PRO A 114 1.43 -19.38 -8.91
C PRO A 114 2.16 -18.89 -10.17
N ASP A 115 1.48 -18.10 -10.99
CA ASP A 115 2.02 -17.47 -12.20
C ASP A 115 3.15 -16.49 -11.89
N ILE A 116 3.03 -15.75 -10.79
CA ILE A 116 4.05 -14.82 -10.33
C ILE A 116 5.21 -15.54 -9.66
N LYS A 117 4.91 -16.60 -8.90
CA LYS A 117 5.93 -17.44 -8.29
C LYS A 117 6.87 -18.03 -9.34
N ALA A 118 6.33 -18.49 -10.46
CA ALA A 118 7.11 -19.03 -11.59
C ALA A 118 8.03 -17.99 -12.27
N ILE A 119 7.77 -16.69 -12.12
CA ILE A 119 8.61 -15.61 -12.67
C ILE A 119 9.77 -15.26 -11.71
N LEU A 120 9.62 -15.57 -10.41
CA LEU A 120 10.59 -15.25 -9.37
C LEU A 120 11.61 -16.36 -9.10
N GLU A 121 11.37 -17.56 -9.62
CA GLU A 121 12.28 -18.73 -9.60
C GLU A 121 13.20 -18.75 -10.83
#